data_AF-A0AAP0JNS7-F1
#
_entry.id   AF-A0AAP0JNS7-F1
#
_cell.length_a   1.000
_cell.length_b   1.000
_cell.length_c   1.000
_cell.angle_alpha   90.00
_cell.angle_beta   90.00
_cell.angle_gamma   90.00
#
_symmetry.space_group_name_H-M   'P 1'
#
loop_
_entity.id
_entity.type
_entity.pdbx_description
1 polymer ?
#
loop_
_entity_poly.entity_id
_entity_poly.type
_entity_poly.pdbx_seq_one_letter_code
_entity_poly.pdbx_strand_id
1 'polypeptide(L)'
;MITWQTFAKYGCSPAQLALAWINHQGEDIVPIPGTTKIKNLDDNIGPLRVKLSKQNLKEISKAVPIGEVVGDRSYQGYSNLSWKFSNTPPKGNN
;
A
#
# COMPACT_ATOMS: atom_id res chain seq x y z
N MET A 1 -0.57 -7.12 17.08
CA MET A 1 -0.61 -6.04 18.10
C MET A 1 0.53 -5.03 17.96
N ILE A 2 1.71 -5.39 17.46
CA ILE A 2 2.90 -4.50 17.41
C ILE A 2 2.73 -3.31 16.45
N THR A 3 2.05 -3.50 15.32
CA THR A 3 1.84 -2.45 14.29
C THR A 3 0.94 -1.29 14.75
N TRP A 4 0.01 -1.51 15.68
CA TRP A 4 -0.97 -0.50 16.11
C TRP A 4 -0.35 0.62 16.96
N GLN A 5 0.64 0.29 17.78
CA GLN A 5 1.31 1.27 18.63
C GLN A 5 2.25 2.17 17.84
N THR A 6 2.81 1.66 16.73
CA THR A 6 3.82 2.37 15.95
C THR A 6 3.27 3.60 15.24
N PHE A 7 2.12 3.54 14.58
CA PHE A 7 1.57 4.73 13.89
C PHE A 7 0.97 5.76 14.85
N ALA A 8 0.40 5.31 15.99
CA ALA A 8 -0.11 6.19 17.03
C ALA A 8 1.00 7.10 17.61
N LYS A 9 2.22 6.56 17.76
CA LYS A 9 3.41 7.32 18.17
C LYS A 9 3.75 8.47 17.21
N TYR A 10 3.45 8.30 15.91
CA TYR A 10 3.74 9.30 14.88
C TYR A 10 2.53 10.17 14.52
N GLY A 11 1.38 9.99 15.20
CA GLY A 11 0.18 10.79 14.97
C GLY A 11 -0.38 10.71 13.55
N CYS A 12 -0.16 9.59 12.86
CA CYS A 12 -0.55 9.40 11.47
C CYS A 12 -1.34 8.10 11.28
N SER A 13 -2.03 7.96 10.16
CA SER A 13 -2.71 6.70 9.82
C SER A 13 -1.70 5.61 9.43
N PRO A 14 -2.07 4.31 9.49
CA PRO A 14 -1.21 3.23 9.04
C PRO A 14 -0.75 3.40 7.58
N ALA A 15 -1.65 3.85 6.71
CA ALA A 15 -1.34 4.13 5.31
C ALA A 15 -0.32 5.26 5.20
N GLN A 16 -0.48 6.32 5.99
CA GLN A 16 0.46 7.42 6.04
C GLN A 16 1.86 7.00 6.50
N LEU A 17 1.93 6.17 7.55
CA LEU A 17 3.22 5.67 8.05
C LEU A 17 3.93 4.79 7.01
N ALA A 18 3.19 3.92 6.34
CA ALA A 18 3.75 3.02 5.31
C ALA A 18 4.30 3.82 4.12
N LEU A 19 3.53 4.77 3.60
CA LEU A 19 3.97 5.64 2.51
C LEU A 19 5.15 6.54 2.92
N ALA A 20 5.15 7.04 4.17
CA ALA A 20 6.25 7.85 4.68
C ALA A 20 7.54 7.03 4.76
N TRP A 21 7.44 5.76 5.19
CA TRP A 21 8.58 4.85 5.19
C TRP A 21 9.11 4.57 3.78
N ILE A 22 8.22 4.36 2.79
CA ILE A 22 8.59 4.16 1.38
C ILE A 22 9.33 5.38 0.83
N ASN A 23 8.83 6.58 1.07
CA ASN A 23 9.47 7.84 0.63
C ASN A 23 10.88 8.03 1.20
N HIS A 24 11.22 7.36 2.32
CA HIS A 24 12.56 7.43 2.93
C HIS A 24 13.50 6.31 2.46
N GLN A 25 13.07 5.41 1.56
CA GLN A 25 13.93 4.32 1.06
C GLN A 25 14.95 4.80 0.01
N GLY A 26 14.71 5.94 -0.65
CA GLY A 26 15.58 6.50 -1.67
C GLY A 26 14.93 7.68 -2.38
N GLU A 27 15.73 8.60 -2.92
CA GLU A 27 15.22 9.75 -3.70
C GLU A 27 14.68 9.32 -5.09
N ASP A 28 15.03 8.13 -5.53
CA ASP A 28 14.62 7.48 -6.78
C ASP A 28 13.33 6.64 -6.63
N ILE A 29 12.73 6.61 -5.45
CA ILE A 29 11.53 5.84 -5.15
C ILE A 29 10.32 6.76 -5.10
N VAL A 30 9.42 6.62 -6.08
CA VAL A 30 8.20 7.43 -6.20
C VAL A 30 6.96 6.53 -6.11
N PRO A 31 6.30 6.46 -4.94
CA PRO A 31 5.06 5.68 -4.82
C PRO A 31 3.92 6.33 -5.60
N ILE A 32 3.09 5.51 -6.26
CA ILE A 32 1.93 5.93 -7.05
C ILE A 32 0.61 5.38 -6.48
N PRO A 33 0.22 5.77 -5.24
CA PRO A 33 -0.95 5.21 -4.60
C PRO A 33 -2.25 5.70 -5.28
N GLY A 34 -2.98 4.77 -5.90
CA GLY A 34 -4.29 5.03 -6.48
C GLY A 34 -5.42 4.93 -5.45
N THR A 35 -6.47 5.74 -5.60
CA THR A 35 -7.68 5.68 -4.78
C THR A 35 -8.88 6.24 -5.53
N THR A 36 -10.09 5.76 -5.20
CA THR A 36 -11.37 6.31 -5.69
C THR A 36 -12.08 7.18 -4.64
N LYS A 37 -11.51 7.31 -3.43
CA LYS A 37 -12.10 8.04 -2.30
C LYS A 37 -11.24 9.22 -1.90
N ILE A 38 -11.85 10.39 -1.73
CA ILE A 38 -11.17 11.63 -1.33
C ILE A 38 -10.49 11.49 0.04
N LYS A 39 -11.16 10.90 1.03
CA LYS A 39 -10.54 10.68 2.35
C LYS A 39 -9.21 9.91 2.27
N ASN A 40 -9.12 8.94 1.36
CA ASN A 40 -7.90 8.17 1.16
C ASN A 40 -6.86 8.99 0.37
N LEU A 41 -7.28 9.96 -0.45
CA LEU A 41 -6.35 10.89 -1.09
C LEU A 41 -5.65 11.75 -0.02
N ASP A 42 -6.38 12.20 1.01
CA ASP A 42 -5.78 12.90 2.15
C ASP A 42 -4.76 12.02 2.88
N ASP A 43 -5.06 10.73 3.07
CA ASP A 43 -4.13 9.74 3.62
C ASP A 43 -2.92 9.48 2.69
N ASN A 44 -3.07 9.61 1.38
CA ASN A 44 -1.96 9.45 0.41
C ASN A 44 -1.05 10.70 0.38
N ILE A 45 -1.57 11.89 0.70
CA ILE A 45 -0.82 13.16 0.71
C ILE A 45 -0.17 13.43 2.07
N GLY A 46 -0.82 13.06 3.17
CA GLY A 46 -0.30 13.19 4.53
C GLY A 46 1.11 12.65 4.82
N PRO A 47 1.61 11.57 4.18
CA PRO A 47 2.95 11.02 4.45
C PRO A 47 4.07 12.04 4.23
N LEU A 48 3.87 13.00 3.32
CA LEU A 48 4.86 14.04 2.99
C LEU A 48 5.17 14.96 4.18
N ARG A 49 4.31 14.97 5.20
CA ARG A 49 4.49 15.78 6.42
C ARG A 49 5.11 14.98 7.57
N VAL A 50 5.22 13.66 7.42
CA VAL A 50 5.75 12.77 8.46
C VAL A 50 7.28 12.75 8.39
N LYS A 51 7.93 13.19 9.46
CA LYS A 51 9.40 13.18 9.58
C LYS A 51 9.86 11.93 10.33
N LEU A 52 10.60 11.06 9.66
CA LEU A 52 11.13 9.84 10.26
C LEU A 52 12.66 9.95 10.41
N SER A 53 13.15 9.79 11.65
CA SER A 53 14.59 9.67 11.88
C SER A 53 15.10 8.30 11.40
N LYS A 54 16.42 8.15 11.20
CA LYS A 54 17.03 6.85 10.88
C LYS A 54 16.68 5.77 11.93
N GLN A 55 16.56 6.16 13.20
CA GLN A 55 16.18 5.25 14.27
C GLN A 55 14.71 4.82 14.14
N ASN A 56 13.81 5.75 13.78
CA ASN A 56 12.40 5.46 13.55
C ASN A 56 12.22 4.49 12.38
N LEU A 57 12.94 4.70 11.28
CA LEU A 57 12.92 3.79 10.12
C LEU A 57 13.35 2.38 10.51
N LYS A 58 14.41 2.25 11.32
CA LYS A 58 14.88 0.95 11.82
C LYS A 58 13.86 0.29 12.74
N GLU A 59 13.18 1.05 13.59
CA GLU A 59 12.08 0.56 14.44
C GLU A 59 10.91 0.05 13.60
N ILE A 60 10.48 0.83 12.60
CA ILE A 60 9.36 0.47 11.71
C ILE A 60 9.70 -0.80 10.92
N SER A 61 10.89 -0.88 10.32
CA SER A 61 11.33 -2.08 9.58
C SER A 61 11.42 -3.33 10.45
N LYS A 62 11.73 -3.19 11.75
CA LYS A 62 11.73 -4.32 12.69
C LYS A 62 10.33 -4.78 13.08
N ALA A 63 9.34 -3.90 13.02
CA ALA A 63 7.96 -4.22 13.36
C ALA A 63 7.27 -5.09 12.30
N VAL A 64 7.80 -5.15 11.07
CA VAL A 64 7.30 -5.97 9.96
C VAL A 64 8.46 -6.76 9.34
N PRO A 65 8.74 -7.99 9.83
CA PRO A 65 9.79 -8.84 9.27
C PRO A 65 9.51 -9.20 7.80
N ILE A 66 10.55 -9.18 6.96
CA ILE A 66 10.46 -9.46 5.51
C ILE A 66 9.80 -10.82 5.21
N GLY A 67 10.03 -11.82 6.07
CA GLY A 67 9.47 -13.16 5.90
C GLY A 67 8.01 -13.33 6.31
N GLU A 68 7.39 -12.35 6.98
CA GLU A 68 5.97 -12.43 7.37
C GLU A 68 5.02 -12.07 6.22
N VAL A 69 5.49 -11.28 5.25
CA VAL A 69 4.69 -10.82 4.11
C VAL A 69 5.28 -11.39 2.82
N VAL A 70 5.06 -12.68 2.61
CA VAL A 70 5.40 -13.36 1.35
C VAL A 70 4.12 -13.55 0.56
N GLY A 71 4.03 -12.93 -0.61
CA GLY A 71 2.90 -13.05 -1.53
C GLY A 71 3.32 -13.65 -2.86
N ASP A 72 2.47 -14.51 -3.43
CA ASP A 72 2.55 -14.91 -4.83
C ASP A 72 2.22 -13.68 -5.72
N ARG A 73 2.90 -13.56 -6.86
CA ARG A 73 2.59 -12.55 -7.90
C ARG A 73 1.16 -12.72 -8.42
N SER A 74 0.64 -13.92 -8.31
CA SER A 74 -0.71 -14.34 -8.68
C SER A 74 -1.50 -14.59 -7.40
N TYR A 75 -2.54 -13.79 -7.14
CA TYR A 75 -3.52 -14.21 -6.13
C TYR A 75 -4.27 -15.43 -6.67
N GLN A 76 -3.96 -16.61 -6.13
CA GLN A 76 -4.51 -17.91 -6.55
C GLN A 76 -6.06 -17.92 -6.64
N GLY A 77 -6.74 -17.06 -5.87
CA GLY A 77 -8.21 -16.93 -5.93
C GLY A 77 -8.78 -16.25 -7.19
N TYR A 78 -7.97 -15.51 -7.96
CA TYR A 78 -8.42 -14.77 -9.16
C TYR A 78 -7.96 -15.36 -10.49
N SER A 79 -7.00 -16.29 -10.50
CA SER A 79 -6.52 -16.94 -11.74
C SER A 79 -7.67 -17.58 -12.52
N ASN A 80 -8.59 -18.25 -11.82
CA ASN A 80 -9.77 -18.90 -12.40
C ASN A 80 -10.89 -17.93 -12.84
N LEU A 81 -10.82 -16.64 -12.46
CA LEU A 81 -11.83 -15.63 -12.78
C LEU A 81 -11.51 -14.84 -14.06
N SER A 82 -10.26 -14.89 -14.53
CA SER A 82 -9.78 -14.17 -15.73
C SER A 82 -10.59 -14.48 -17.00
N TRP A 83 -11.06 -15.72 -17.16
CA TRP A 83 -11.83 -16.15 -18.33
C TRP A 83 -13.34 -16.14 -18.13
N LYS A 84 -13.82 -16.09 -16.87
CA LYS A 84 -15.24 -16.26 -16.52
C LYS A 84 -16.15 -15.19 -17.14
N PHE A 85 -15.62 -14.00 -17.39
CA PHE A 85 -16.38 -12.85 -17.91
C PHE A 85 -15.79 -12.30 -19.22
N SER A 86 -14.89 -13.04 -19.87
CA SER A 86 -14.29 -12.67 -21.16
C SER A 86 -15.24 -12.95 -22.33
N ASN A 87 -16.47 -12.41 -22.25
CA ASN A 87 -17.48 -12.53 -23.31
C ASN A 87 -17.42 -11.32 -24.25
N THR A 88 -17.76 -11.53 -25.52
CA THR A 88 -17.90 -10.47 -26.53
C THR A 88 -19.39 -10.22 -26.78
N PRO A 89 -19.87 -8.96 -26.80
CA PRO A 89 -21.25 -8.67 -27.15
C PRO A 89 -21.63 -9.29 -28.51
N PRO A 90 -22.81 -9.91 -28.63
CA PRO A 90 -23.23 -10.51 -29.89
C PRO A 90 -23.37 -9.43 -30.97
N LYS A 91 -23.07 -9.79 -32.22
CA LYS A 91 -23.27 -8.90 -33.36
C LYS A 91 -24.76 -8.56 -33.46
N GLY A 92 -25.10 -7.28 -33.41
CA GLY A 92 -26.49 -6.83 -33.54
C GLY A 92 -27.12 -7.30 -34.86
N ASN A 93 -28.40 -7.64 -34.82
CA ASN A 93 -29.16 -8.02 -36.01
C ASN A 93 -29.44 -6.74 -36.83
N ASN A 94 -28.76 -6.58 -37.97
CA ASN A 94 -29.18 -5.65 -39.02
C ASN A 94 -30.39 -6.22 -39.76
#